data_AF-A0A7K4RHH5-F1
#
_entry.id   AF-A0A7K4RHH5-F1
#
_cell.length_a   1.000
_cell.length_b   1.000
_cell.length_c   1.000
_cell.angle_alpha   90.00
_cell.angle_beta   90.00
_cell.angle_gamma   90.00
#
_symmetry.space_group_name_H-M   'P 1'
#
loop_
_entity.id
_entity.type
_entity.pdbx_description
1 polymer ?
#
loop_
_entity_poly.entity_id
_entity_poly.type
_entity_poly.pdbx_seq_one_letter_code
_entity_poly.pdbx_strand_id
1 'polypeptide(L)' 'ILSGRLAKARPINPRQRGFIRAAGCSENLKLLQLFIQNAKREHREMGVVFVDIAKAFDTVSHQHTLMGLKQKGVN' A
#
# COMPACT_ATOMS: atom_id res chain seq x y z
N ILE A 1 17.11 -1.30 -0.85
CA ILE A 1 17.93 -1.12 0.38
C ILE A 1 17.13 -0.46 1.51
N LEU A 2 16.55 0.73 1.33
CA LEU A 2 15.77 1.44 2.37
C LEU A 2 14.59 0.65 2.94
N SER A 3 13.71 0.11 2.09
CA SER A 3 12.56 -0.71 2.54
C SER A 3 12.99 -1.92 3.38
N GLY A 4 14.11 -2.56 3.01
CA GLY A 4 14.67 -3.67 3.77
C GLY A 4 15.19 -3.25 5.16
N ARG A 5 15.72 -2.03 5.30
CA ARG A 5 16.10 -1.47 6.62
C ARG A 5 14.87 -1.11 7.44
N LEU A 6 13.88 -0.49 6.83
CA LEU A 6 12.62 -0.14 7.50
C LEU A 6 11.88 -1.38 8.01
N ALA A 7 11.81 -2.44 7.20
CA ALA A 7 11.18 -3.69 7.58
C ALA A 7 11.85 -4.37 8.80
N LYS A 8 13.15 -4.15 9.02
CA LYS A 8 13.85 -4.62 10.22
C LYS A 8 13.47 -3.81 11.47
N ALA A 9 13.19 -2.52 11.31
CA ALA A 9 12.81 -1.65 12.43
C ALA A 9 11.33 -1.82 12.82
N ARG A 10 10.45 -2.03 11.84
CA ARG A 10 9.00 -2.15 12.05
C ARG A 10 8.36 -2.98 10.94
N PRO A 11 7.36 -3.84 11.24
CA PRO A 11 6.58 -4.51 10.21
C PRO A 11 5.93 -3.50 9.26
N ILE A 12 6.16 -3.69 7.97
CA ILE A 12 5.46 -2.94 6.92
C ILE A 12 4.03 -3.48 6.83
N ASN A 13 3.07 -2.63 6.43
CA ASN A 13 1.69 -3.06 6.24
C ASN A 13 1.65 -4.30 5.31
N PRO A 14 1.04 -5.41 5.73
CA PRO A 14 1.03 -6.66 4.94
C PRO A 14 0.33 -6.51 3.59
N ARG A 15 -0.47 -5.46 3.38
CA ARG A 15 -1.11 -5.13 2.10
C ARG A 15 -0.27 -4.22 1.19
N GLN A 16 0.85 -3.68 1.67
CA GLN A 16 1.77 -2.94 0.81
C GLN A 16 2.40 -3.92 -0.18
N ARG A 17 2.38 -3.58 -1.47
CA ARG A 17 3.05 -4.36 -2.52
C ARG A 17 4.20 -3.60 -3.17
N GLY A 18 4.19 -2.27 -3.09
CA GLY A 18 5.29 -1.42 -3.53
C GLY A 18 6.53 -1.56 -2.65
N PHE A 19 7.70 -1.63 -3.29
CA PHE A 19 9.02 -1.61 -2.65
C PHE A 19 9.26 -2.71 -1.59
N ILE A 20 8.48 -3.79 -1.56
CA ILE A 20 8.72 -4.97 -0.71
C ILE A 20 9.07 -6.20 -1.55
N ARG A 21 9.64 -7.22 -0.92
CA ARG A 21 9.90 -8.52 -1.55
C ARG A 21 8.60 -9.36 -1.55
N ALA A 22 7.73 -9.13 -2.53
CA ALA A 22 6.48 -9.87 -2.73
C ALA A 22 6.17 -10.02 -4.23
N ALA A 23 5.08 -10.70 -4.58
CA ALA A 23 4.60 -10.92 -5.95
C ALA A 23 4.17 -9.64 -6.72
N GLY A 24 4.56 -8.46 -6.23
CA GLY A 24 4.23 -7.17 -6.81
C GLY A 24 2.71 -6.91 -6.84
N CYS A 25 2.26 -6.21 -7.88
CA CYS A 25 0.86 -5.81 -8.02
C CYS A 25 -0.07 -6.93 -8.52
N SER A 26 0.47 -8.08 -8.94
CA SER A 26 -0.32 -9.20 -9.49
C SER A 26 -1.36 -9.72 -8.51
N GLU A 27 -1.02 -9.77 -7.22
CA GLU A 27 -1.92 -10.18 -6.15
C GLU A 27 -3.08 -9.19 -5.97
N ASN A 28 -2.81 -7.88 -6.02
CA ASN A 28 -3.85 -6.86 -5.92
C ASN A 28 -4.81 -6.93 -7.10
N LEU A 29 -4.30 -7.16 -8.32
CA LEU A 29 -5.12 -7.36 -9.51
C LEU A 29 -5.99 -8.61 -9.39
N LYS A 30 -5.42 -9.72 -8.86
CA LYS A 30 -6.17 -10.95 -8.66
C LYS A 30 -7.28 -10.78 -7.62
N LEU A 31 -7.00 -10.10 -6.51
CA LEU A 31 -8.00 -9.79 -5.49
C LEU A 31 -9.11 -8.90 -6.05
N LEU A 32 -8.76 -7.86 -6.80
CA LEU A 32 -9.74 -7.00 -7.46
C LEU A 32 -10.64 -7.79 -8.43
N GLN A 33 -10.07 -8.70 -9.22
CA GLN A 33 -10.83 -9.59 -10.09
C GLN A 33 -11.83 -10.45 -9.29
N LEU A 34 -11.37 -11.04 -8.18
CA LEU A 34 -12.23 -11.87 -7.32
C LEU A 34 -13.36 -11.06 -6.68
N PHE A 35 -13.08 -9.83 -6.23
CA PHE A 35 -14.08 -8.92 -5.72
C PHE A 35 -15.15 -8.59 -6.77
N ILE A 36 -14.75 -8.25 -7.99
CA ILE A 36 -15.66 -7.98 -9.10
C ILE A 36 -16.52 -9.22 -9.41
N GLN A 37 -15.92 -10.41 -9.48
CA GLN A 37 -16.63 -11.66 -9.74
C GLN A 37 -17.67 -11.96 -8.65
N ASN A 38 -17.30 -11.76 -7.37
CA ASN A 38 -18.21 -11.95 -6.26
C ASN A 38 -19.37 -10.95 -6.31
N ALA A 39 -19.11 -9.66 -6.53
CA ALA A 39 -20.16 -8.64 -6.63
C ALA A 39 -21.18 -8.98 -7.75
N LYS A 40 -20.69 -9.45 -8.91
CA LYS A 40 -21.54 -9.93 -10.00
C LYS A 40 -22.39 -11.13 -9.61
N ARG A 41 -21.80 -12.13 -8.94
CA ARG A 41 -22.52 -13.33 -8.49
C ARG A 41 -23.62 -13.02 -7.48
N GLU A 42 -23.34 -12.12 -6.55
CA GLU A 42 -24.29 -11.76 -5.48
C GLU A 42 -25.28 -10.66 -5.91
N HIS A 43 -25.22 -10.18 -7.16
CA HIS A 43 -26.02 -9.06 -7.66
C HIS A 43 -25.91 -7.79 -6.79
N ARG A 44 -24.70 -7.48 -6.31
CA ARG A 44 -24.41 -6.30 -5.47
C ARG A 44 -23.58 -5.28 -6.21
N GLU A 45 -23.81 -4.00 -5.91
CA GLU A 45 -23.01 -2.90 -6.41
C GLU A 45 -21.62 -2.88 -5.74
N MET A 46 -20.61 -2.45 -6.51
CA MET A 46 -19.23 -2.31 -6.06
C MET A 46 -18.60 -1.08 -6.69
N GLY A 47 -17.94 -0.26 -5.87
CA GLY A 47 -17.12 0.86 -6.31
C GLY A 47 -15.63 0.58 -6.10
N VAL A 48 -14.78 1.13 -6.96
CA VAL A 48 -13.32 1.09 -6.83
C VAL A 48 -12.79 2.51 -7.02
N VAL A 49 -11.95 2.96 -6.10
CA VAL A 49 -11.32 4.29 -6.16
C VAL A 49 -9.82 4.10 -6.35
N PHE A 50 -9.29 4.70 -7.41
CA PHE A 50 -7.85 4.79 -7.66
C PHE A 50 -7.35 6.14 -7.17
N VAL A 51 -6.38 6.14 -6.27
CA VAL A 51 -5.78 7.37 -5.70
C VAL A 51 -4.32 7.42 -6.12
N ASP A 52 -3.90 8.59 -6.62
CA ASP A 52 -2.51 8.86 -6.99
C ASP A 52 -2.04 10.17 -6.34
N ILE A 53 -0.76 10.21 -5.93
CA ILE A 53 -0.14 11.39 -5.32
C ILE A 53 0.93 11.91 -6.28
N ALA A 54 0.67 13.06 -6.89
CA ALA A 54 1.58 13.68 -7.83
C ALA A 54 2.94 13.99 -7.18
N LYS A 55 4.02 13.56 -7.85
CA LYS A 55 5.42 13.79 -7.42
C LYS A 55 5.69 13.39 -5.96
N ALA A 56 5.13 12.26 -5.51
CA ALA A 56 5.17 11.85 -4.09
C ALA A 56 6.57 11.87 -3.43
N PHE A 57 7.64 11.64 -4.19
CA PHE A 57 9.01 11.71 -3.66
C PHE A 57 9.53 13.15 -3.50
N ASP A 58 9.03 14.08 -4.29
CA ASP A 58 9.43 15.49 -4.24
C ASP A 58 8.51 16.32 -3.33
N THR A 59 7.24 15.93 -3.20
CA THR A 59 6.20 16.74 -2.54
C THR A 59 5.93 16.33 -1.09
N VAL A 60 6.31 15.13 -0.67
CA VAL A 60 6.15 14.70 0.72
C VAL A 60 7.29 15.26 1.57
N SER A 61 6.95 16.19 2.48
CA SER A 61 7.95 16.82 3.34
C SER A 61 8.64 15.84 4.32
N HIS A 62 9.87 16.17 4.69
CA HIS A 62 10.62 15.39 5.70
C HIS A 62 9.91 15.38 7.05
N GLN A 63 9.24 16.47 7.44
CA GLN A 63 8.47 16.53 8.67
C GLN A 63 7.34 15.49 8.69
N HIS A 64 6.56 15.38 7.61
CA HIS A 64 5.51 14.35 7.51
C HIS A 64 6.08 12.94 7.55
N THR A 65 7.22 12.71 6.90
CA THR A 65 7.90 11.40 6.94
C THR A 65 8.32 11.02 8.36
N LEU A 66 8.96 11.95 9.09
CA LEU A 66 9.39 11.74 10.48
C LEU A 66 8.19 11.55 11.43
N MET A 67 7.12 12.31 11.25
CA MET A 67 5.88 12.12 12.02
C MET A 67 5.30 10.71 11.79
N GLY A 68 5.24 10.26 10.53
CA GLY A 68 4.78 8.91 10.20
C GLY A 68 5.64 7.80 10.82
N LEU A 69 6.97 8.00 10.84
CA LEU A 69 7.90 7.08 11.52
C LEU A 69 7.68 7.05 13.04
N LYS A 70 7.54 8.22 13.67
CA LYS A 70 7.27 8.35 15.11
C LYS A 70 5.94 7.71 15.52
N GLN A 71 4.88 7.90 14.74
CA GLN A 71 3.60 7.22 14.96
C GLN A 71 3.73 5.69 14.86
N LYS A 72 4.64 5.23 14.00
CA LYS A 72 5.03 3.82 13.91
C LYS A 72 6.17 3.46 14.87
N GLY A 73 6.40 4.23 15.94
CA GLY A 73 7.39 3.96 16.98
C GLY A 73 8.81 3.67 16.47
N VAL A 74 9.17 4.23 15.32
CA VAL A 74 10.54 4.24 14.83
C VAL A 74 11.13 5.59 15.26
N ASN A 75 12.06 5.53 16.20
CA ASN A 75 12.76 6.70 16.77
C ASN A 75 14.07 6.97 16.04
#